data_AF-A0A9X3FXE0-F1
#
_entry.id   AF-A0A9X3FXE0-F1
#
_cell.length_a   1.000
_cell.length_b   1.000
_cell.length_c   1.000
_cell.angle_alpha   90.00
_cell.angle_beta   90.00
_cell.angle_gamma   90.00
#
_symmetry.space_group_name_H-M   'P 1'
#
loop_
_entity.id
_entity.type
_entity.pdbx_description
1 polymer ?
#
loop_
_entity_poly.entity_id
_entity_poly.type
_entity_poly.pdbx_seq_one_letter_code
_entity_poly.pdbx_strand_id
1 'polypeptide(L)'
;MTATIEAPARRRAPLALALLAGVLTGVAAKAGDESGWRWATDLGSYPAAWVLVVALIGWSAPAAAAAALRSGVFFAAMTVAYYAWAALVLDFGWAVRLLVAWLVLSATAVPATAVAAHVATRGSGWLPGALLAMAAGITLGGGALADAGDHPVQAVVDVVVALVLVVVLARDLRTRLWAAALTLPLTGVAAVLLGLLRDLLG
;
A
#
# COMPACT_ATOMS: atom_id res chain seq x y z
N MET A 1 -37.37 5.59 24.52
CA MET A 1 -36.02 5.19 24.04
C MET A 1 -36.18 4.57 22.65
N THR A 2 -35.97 5.35 21.61
CA THR A 2 -36.07 4.91 20.21
C THR A 2 -34.67 4.52 19.76
N ALA A 3 -34.43 3.22 19.59
CA ALA A 3 -33.21 2.73 18.97
C ALA A 3 -33.26 3.11 17.47
N THR A 4 -32.52 4.13 17.07
CA THR A 4 -32.28 4.41 15.65
C THR A 4 -31.47 3.26 15.07
N ILE A 5 -32.15 2.40 14.30
CA ILE A 5 -31.53 1.42 13.42
C ILE A 5 -30.76 2.22 12.35
N GLU A 6 -29.46 2.44 12.55
CA GLU A 6 -28.64 3.04 11.51
C GLU A 6 -28.65 2.16 10.26
N ALA A 7 -29.11 2.74 9.15
CA ALA A 7 -29.40 2.03 7.91
C ALA A 7 -28.16 1.33 7.30
N PRO A 8 -28.33 0.14 6.68
CA PRO A 8 -27.26 -0.61 5.98
C PRO A 8 -26.46 0.21 4.97
N ALA A 9 -27.07 1.26 4.39
CA ALA A 9 -26.47 2.12 3.37
C ALA A 9 -25.20 2.85 3.84
N ARG A 10 -25.14 3.31 5.11
CA ARG A 10 -23.96 4.03 5.64
C ARG A 10 -22.72 3.14 5.76
N ARG A 11 -22.91 1.83 5.98
CA ARG A 11 -21.80 0.85 6.07
C ARG A 11 -21.25 0.44 4.69
N ARG A 12 -22.06 0.54 3.62
CA ARG A 12 -21.68 0.11 2.25
C ARG A 12 -20.90 1.17 1.48
N ALA A 13 -21.20 2.45 1.69
CA ALA A 13 -20.54 3.57 1.02
C ALA A 13 -19.00 3.53 1.02
N PRO A 14 -18.30 3.27 2.16
CA PRO A 14 -16.84 3.25 2.16
C PRO A 14 -16.24 2.05 1.40
N LEU A 15 -16.96 0.93 1.30
CA LEU A 15 -16.51 -0.21 0.49
C LEU A 15 -16.73 0.04 -0.99
N ALA A 16 -17.85 0.65 -1.37
CA ALA A 16 -18.10 1.08 -2.74
C ALA A 16 -17.05 2.11 -3.19
N LEU A 17 -16.69 3.06 -2.32
CA LEU A 17 -15.62 4.02 -2.59
C LEU A 17 -14.25 3.33 -2.73
N ALA A 18 -13.93 2.37 -1.85
CA ALA A 18 -12.69 1.60 -1.96
C ALA A 18 -12.62 0.81 -3.28
N LEU A 19 -13.73 0.19 -3.70
CA LEU A 19 -13.83 -0.51 -4.97
C LEU A 19 -13.63 0.44 -6.15
N LEU A 20 -14.36 1.56 -6.19
CA LEU A 20 -14.26 2.55 -7.27
C LEU A 20 -12.85 3.15 -7.35
N ALA A 21 -12.28 3.54 -6.21
CA ALA A 21 -10.92 4.06 -6.14
C ALA A 21 -9.92 3.01 -6.61
N GLY A 22 -10.11 1.74 -6.25
CA GLY A 22 -9.30 0.63 -6.73
C GLY A 22 -9.33 0.53 -8.25
N VAL A 23 -10.52 0.47 -8.85
CA VAL A 23 -10.69 0.42 -10.32
C VAL A 23 -9.98 1.58 -11.01
N LEU A 24 -10.22 2.81 -10.56
CA LEU A 24 -9.61 4.00 -11.14
C LEU A 24 -8.08 3.96 -11.02
N THR A 25 -7.58 3.52 -9.87
CA THR A 25 -6.13 3.42 -9.63
C THR A 25 -5.50 2.33 -10.50
N GLY A 26 -6.19 1.21 -10.73
CA GLY A 26 -5.69 0.12 -11.57
C GLY A 26 -5.57 0.54 -13.04
N VAL A 27 -6.59 1.23 -13.54
CA VAL A 27 -6.55 1.85 -14.88
C VAL A 27 -5.45 2.90 -14.97
N ALA A 28 -5.36 3.80 -13.98
CA ALA A 28 -4.35 4.85 -13.97
C ALA A 28 -2.92 4.30 -13.89
N ALA A 29 -2.69 3.25 -13.10
CA ALA A 29 -1.40 2.58 -13.02
C ALA A 29 -1.02 1.97 -14.38
N LYS A 30 -1.93 1.23 -15.02
CA LYS A 30 -1.64 0.65 -16.33
C LYS A 30 -1.43 1.71 -17.41
N ALA A 31 -2.20 2.79 -17.39
CA ALA A 31 -1.98 3.93 -18.28
C ALA A 31 -0.64 4.63 -17.99
N GLY A 32 -0.23 4.70 -16.73
CA GLY A 32 1.08 5.21 -16.31
C GLY A 32 2.23 4.41 -16.89
N ASP A 33 2.14 3.07 -16.85
CA ASP A 33 3.16 2.19 -17.43
C ASP A 33 3.38 2.44 -18.92
N GLU A 34 2.29 2.68 -19.65
CA GLU A 34 2.30 2.87 -21.10
C GLU A 34 2.36 4.34 -21.53
N SER A 35 2.48 5.28 -20.59
CA SER A 35 2.46 6.72 -20.89
C SER A 35 3.76 7.24 -21.52
N GLY A 36 4.84 6.46 -21.46
CA GLY A 36 6.20 6.90 -21.80
C GLY A 36 6.82 7.83 -20.74
N TRP A 37 6.10 8.20 -19.68
CA TRP A 37 6.63 8.96 -18.56
C TRP A 37 7.21 8.02 -17.50
N ARG A 38 8.52 7.85 -17.51
CA ARG A 38 9.24 6.94 -16.59
C ARG A 38 8.82 7.11 -15.12
N TRP A 39 8.67 8.35 -14.65
CA TRP A 39 8.27 8.62 -13.26
C TRP A 39 6.86 8.09 -12.92
N ALA A 40 5.95 8.04 -13.90
CA ALA A 40 4.60 7.52 -13.70
C ALA A 40 4.61 5.99 -13.64
N THR A 41 5.39 5.35 -14.52
CA THR A 41 5.67 3.91 -14.48
C THR A 41 6.33 3.50 -13.15
N ASP A 42 7.30 4.28 -12.68
CA ASP A 42 7.99 4.02 -11.42
C ASP A 42 7.03 4.06 -10.23
N LEU A 43 6.13 5.05 -10.16
CA LEU A 43 5.11 5.12 -9.10
C LEU A 43 4.18 3.90 -9.08
N GLY A 44 3.91 3.31 -10.25
CA GLY A 44 3.14 2.06 -10.37
C GLY A 44 3.94 0.82 -9.98
N SER A 45 5.26 0.84 -10.18
CA SER A 45 6.13 -0.33 -10.05
C SER A 45 6.77 -0.47 -8.67
N TYR A 46 7.09 0.64 -8.01
CA TYR A 46 7.76 0.68 -6.71
C TYR A 46 6.77 0.76 -5.56
N PRO A 47 7.12 0.25 -4.36
CA PRO A 47 6.16 0.04 -3.29
C PRO A 47 5.63 1.33 -2.62
N ALA A 48 6.33 2.46 -2.69
CA ALA A 48 6.04 3.61 -1.82
C ALA A 48 4.62 4.17 -1.94
N ALA A 49 4.13 4.41 -3.17
CA ALA A 49 2.77 4.91 -3.37
C ALA A 49 1.73 3.93 -2.80
N TRP A 50 1.91 2.64 -3.07
CA TRP A 50 1.02 1.58 -2.63
C TRP A 50 0.99 1.41 -1.10
N VAL A 51 2.16 1.41 -0.47
CA VAL A 51 2.27 1.36 1.00
C VAL A 51 1.57 2.56 1.63
N LEU A 52 1.75 3.76 1.08
CA LEU A 52 1.08 4.96 1.58
C LEU A 52 -0.44 4.82 1.49
N VAL A 53 -0.98 4.39 0.34
CA VAL A 53 -2.43 4.20 0.17
C VAL A 53 -2.98 3.20 1.20
N VAL A 54 -2.32 2.05 1.36
CA VAL A 54 -2.75 1.02 2.32
C VAL A 54 -2.67 1.53 3.78
N ALA A 55 -1.61 2.27 4.11
CA ALA A 55 -1.45 2.87 5.42
C ALA A 55 -2.54 3.93 5.71
N LEU A 56 -2.89 4.77 4.73
CA LEU A 56 -3.96 5.76 4.87
C LEU A 56 -5.34 5.12 5.00
N ILE A 57 -5.60 4.02 4.28
CA ILE A 57 -6.83 3.22 4.47
C ILE A 57 -6.89 2.66 5.90
N GLY A 58 -5.78 2.10 6.40
CA GLY A 58 -5.69 1.58 7.76
C GLY A 58 -5.88 2.66 8.83
N TRP A 59 -5.19 3.79 8.67
CA TRP A 59 -5.27 4.95 9.55
C TRP A 59 -6.71 5.48 9.67
N SER A 60 -7.37 5.70 8.53
CA SER A 60 -8.74 6.27 8.46
C SER A 60 -9.86 5.27 8.80
N ALA A 61 -9.57 3.96 8.84
CA ALA A 61 -10.58 2.96 9.14
C ALA A 61 -11.05 3.05 10.61
N PRO A 62 -12.36 2.89 10.88
CA PRO A 62 -12.90 2.94 12.25
C PRO A 62 -12.55 1.70 13.09
N ALA A 63 -12.20 0.58 12.45
CA ALA A 63 -11.83 -0.68 13.10
C ALA A 63 -10.85 -1.48 12.23
N ALA A 64 -10.08 -2.39 12.85
CA ALA A 64 -9.14 -3.26 12.14
C ALA A 64 -9.81 -4.09 11.03
N ALA A 65 -11.00 -4.65 11.30
CA ALA A 65 -11.76 -5.38 10.28
C ALA A 65 -12.15 -4.49 9.08
N ALA A 66 -12.46 -3.20 9.33
CA ALA A 66 -12.75 -2.26 8.26
C ALA A 66 -11.48 -1.88 7.47
N ALA A 67 -10.32 -1.75 8.13
CA ALA A 67 -9.04 -1.54 7.48
C ALA A 67 -8.71 -2.71 6.53
N ALA A 68 -8.82 -3.93 7.04
CA ALA A 68 -8.60 -5.17 6.28
C ALA A 68 -9.51 -5.24 5.06
N LEU A 69 -10.83 -5.07 5.26
CA LEU A 69 -11.80 -5.23 4.18
C LEU A 69 -11.68 -4.14 3.12
N ARG A 70 -11.51 -2.87 3.52
CA ARG A 70 -11.40 -1.75 2.56
C ARG A 70 -10.11 -1.85 1.73
N SER A 71 -8.99 -2.16 2.37
CA SER A 71 -7.70 -2.28 1.66
C SER A 71 -7.71 -3.49 0.72
N GLY A 72 -8.23 -4.64 1.17
CA GLY A 72 -8.33 -5.83 0.31
C GLY A 72 -9.25 -5.62 -0.89
N VAL A 73 -10.42 -4.99 -0.69
CA VAL A 73 -11.34 -4.65 -1.80
C VAL A 73 -10.69 -3.65 -2.76
N PHE A 74 -10.04 -2.60 -2.25
CA PHE A 74 -9.34 -1.63 -3.07
C PHE A 74 -8.27 -2.31 -3.96
N PHE A 75 -7.41 -3.12 -3.36
CA PHE A 75 -6.29 -3.73 -4.07
C PHE A 75 -6.73 -4.84 -5.02
N ALA A 76 -7.75 -5.62 -4.66
CA ALA A 76 -8.32 -6.60 -5.57
C ALA A 76 -8.97 -5.93 -6.78
N ALA A 77 -9.76 -4.86 -6.57
CA ALA A 77 -10.36 -4.09 -7.66
C ALA A 77 -9.29 -3.43 -8.55
N MET A 78 -8.25 -2.86 -7.94
CA MET A 78 -7.09 -2.31 -8.64
C MET A 78 -6.40 -3.36 -9.51
N THR A 79 -6.09 -4.52 -8.94
CA THR A 79 -5.44 -5.64 -9.64
C THR A 79 -6.28 -6.10 -10.84
N VAL A 80 -7.59 -6.33 -10.64
CA VAL A 80 -8.48 -6.75 -11.73
C VAL A 80 -8.54 -5.69 -12.81
N ALA A 81 -8.71 -4.42 -12.46
CA ALA A 81 -8.80 -3.33 -13.43
C ALA A 81 -7.49 -3.16 -14.22
N TYR A 82 -6.34 -3.25 -13.55
CA TYR A 82 -5.02 -3.18 -14.17
C TYR A 82 -4.83 -4.28 -15.23
N TYR A 83 -5.05 -5.55 -14.87
CA TYR A 83 -4.87 -6.67 -15.81
C TYR A 83 -5.97 -6.73 -16.87
N ALA A 84 -7.20 -6.32 -16.55
CA ALA A 84 -8.28 -6.22 -17.53
C ALA A 84 -7.99 -5.11 -18.56
N TRP A 85 -7.45 -3.96 -18.14
CA TRP A 85 -7.04 -2.91 -19.07
C TRP A 85 -5.92 -3.41 -20.00
N ALA A 86 -4.90 -4.05 -19.44
CA ALA A 86 -3.82 -4.66 -20.23
C ALA A 86 -4.34 -5.67 -21.27
N ALA A 87 -5.24 -6.56 -20.85
CA ALA A 87 -5.74 -7.63 -21.72
C ALA A 87 -6.78 -7.14 -22.75
N LEU A 88 -7.72 -6.28 -22.35
CA LEU A 88 -8.90 -5.94 -23.14
C LEU A 88 -8.77 -4.62 -23.91
N VAL A 89 -7.96 -3.68 -23.41
CA VAL A 89 -7.79 -2.36 -24.05
C VAL A 89 -6.49 -2.30 -24.83
N LEU A 90 -5.42 -2.89 -24.30
CA LEU A 90 -4.08 -2.86 -24.91
C LEU A 90 -3.72 -4.13 -25.67
N ASP A 91 -4.58 -5.16 -25.64
CA ASP A 91 -4.40 -6.45 -26.33
C ASP A 91 -3.10 -7.19 -25.96
N PHE A 92 -2.61 -7.01 -24.74
CA PHE A 92 -1.41 -7.72 -24.23
C PHE A 92 -1.70 -9.16 -23.78
N GLY A 93 -2.96 -9.57 -23.80
CA GLY A 93 -3.42 -10.85 -23.26
C GLY A 93 -3.42 -10.90 -21.73
N TRP A 94 -3.79 -12.06 -21.18
CA TRP A 94 -3.97 -12.26 -19.74
C TRP A 94 -2.70 -12.81 -19.08
N ALA A 95 -2.09 -12.02 -18.19
CA ALA A 95 -1.04 -12.48 -17.28
C ALA A 95 -1.63 -13.20 -16.05
N VAL A 96 -2.33 -14.32 -16.26
CA VAL A 96 -3.14 -15.02 -15.25
C VAL A 96 -2.34 -15.34 -13.98
N ARG A 97 -1.08 -15.76 -14.12
CA ARG A 97 -0.20 -16.06 -12.98
C ARG A 97 -0.05 -14.86 -12.04
N LEU A 98 0.30 -13.70 -12.60
CA LEU A 98 0.49 -12.47 -11.82
C LEU A 98 -0.84 -11.97 -11.28
N LEU A 99 -1.92 -11.99 -12.07
CA LEU A 99 -3.26 -11.65 -11.62
C LEU A 99 -3.64 -12.46 -10.36
N VAL A 100 -3.48 -13.78 -10.38
CA VAL A 100 -3.78 -14.64 -9.23
C VAL A 100 -2.88 -14.31 -8.04
N ALA A 101 -1.58 -14.15 -8.25
CA ALA A 101 -0.65 -13.83 -7.17
C ALA A 101 -0.99 -12.51 -6.48
N TRP A 102 -1.29 -11.46 -7.25
CA TRP A 102 -1.71 -10.17 -6.72
C TRP A 102 -3.07 -10.20 -6.03
N LEU A 103 -4.02 -11.04 -6.50
CA LEU A 103 -5.28 -11.27 -5.81
C LEU A 103 -5.08 -11.97 -4.46
N VAL A 104 -4.15 -12.94 -4.38
CA VAL A 104 -3.79 -13.57 -3.10
C VAL A 104 -3.18 -12.56 -2.14
N LEU A 105 -2.25 -11.71 -2.60
CA LEU A 105 -1.68 -10.63 -1.79
C LEU A 105 -2.74 -9.62 -1.35
N SER A 106 -3.70 -9.31 -2.23
CA SER A 106 -4.86 -8.45 -1.93
C SER A 106 -5.76 -9.04 -0.84
N ALA A 107 -5.84 -10.36 -0.72
CA ALA A 107 -6.58 -11.04 0.33
C ALA A 107 -5.77 -11.28 1.62
N THR A 108 -4.45 -11.09 1.60
CA THR A 108 -3.54 -11.47 2.69
C THR A 108 -2.66 -10.31 3.17
N ALA A 109 -1.53 -10.08 2.48
CA ALA A 109 -0.50 -9.11 2.86
C ALA A 109 -1.03 -7.68 2.93
N VAL A 110 -1.91 -7.29 2.00
CA VAL A 110 -2.49 -5.94 1.96
C VAL A 110 -3.41 -5.69 3.18
N PRO A 111 -4.40 -6.55 3.47
CA PRO A 111 -5.19 -6.46 4.70
C PRO A 111 -4.34 -6.46 5.98
N ALA A 112 -3.31 -7.31 6.05
CA ALA A 112 -2.41 -7.38 7.20
C ALA A 112 -1.67 -6.05 7.40
N THR A 113 -1.17 -5.44 6.33
CA THR A 113 -0.49 -4.14 6.36
C THR A 113 -1.44 -3.01 6.77
N ALA A 114 -2.68 -3.01 6.26
CA ALA A 114 -3.68 -2.04 6.66
C ALA A 114 -4.06 -2.15 8.14
N VAL A 115 -4.19 -3.38 8.65
CA VAL A 115 -4.44 -3.64 10.08
C VAL A 115 -3.24 -3.20 10.92
N ALA A 116 -2.02 -3.49 10.49
CA ALA A 116 -0.81 -3.02 11.17
C ALA A 116 -0.79 -1.49 11.27
N ALA A 117 -1.06 -0.77 10.18
CA ALA A 117 -1.17 0.69 10.19
C ALA A 117 -2.32 1.18 11.11
N HIS A 118 -3.48 0.51 11.07
CA HIS A 118 -4.62 0.84 11.93
C HIS A 118 -4.26 0.76 13.41
N VAL A 119 -3.59 -0.32 13.82
CA VAL A 119 -3.14 -0.56 15.21
C VAL A 119 -2.03 0.44 15.57
N ALA A 120 -1.04 0.61 14.71
CA ALA A 120 0.12 1.44 14.96
C ALA A 120 -0.24 2.91 15.21
N THR A 121 -1.18 3.44 14.43
CA THR A 121 -1.60 4.85 14.55
C THR A 121 -2.47 5.14 15.78
N ARG A 122 -2.92 4.11 16.51
CA ARG A 122 -3.75 4.24 17.71
C ARG A 122 -3.00 3.90 19.00
N GLY A 123 -1.94 3.11 18.91
CA GLY A 123 -1.08 2.73 20.03
C GLY A 123 0.03 3.74 20.31
N SER A 124 0.78 3.46 21.39
CA SER A 124 1.99 4.18 21.76
C SER A 124 3.11 3.21 22.11
N GLY A 125 4.37 3.55 21.81
CA GLY A 125 5.56 2.80 22.21
C GLY A 125 6.25 2.05 21.06
N TRP A 126 7.08 1.08 21.43
CA TRP A 126 8.02 0.46 20.48
C TRP A 126 7.33 -0.41 19.44
N LEU A 127 6.27 -1.14 19.80
CA LEU A 127 5.58 -2.03 18.86
C LEU A 127 4.84 -1.25 17.75
N PRO A 128 4.01 -0.23 18.06
CA PRO A 128 3.49 0.69 17.04
C PRO A 128 4.58 1.33 16.18
N GLY A 129 5.71 1.72 16.80
CA GLY A 129 6.85 2.26 16.09
C GLY A 129 7.46 1.26 15.11
N ALA A 130 7.62 0.01 15.51
CA ALA A 130 8.13 -1.07 14.67
C ALA A 130 7.21 -1.35 13.46
N LEU A 131 5.89 -1.29 13.64
CA LEU A 131 4.93 -1.48 12.55
C LEU A 131 5.03 -0.35 11.50
N LEU A 132 5.14 0.90 11.94
CA LEU A 132 5.35 2.04 11.03
C LEU A 132 6.73 2.00 10.37
N ALA A 133 7.76 1.61 11.12
CA ALA A 133 9.12 1.43 10.62
C ALA A 133 9.21 0.31 9.58
N MET A 134 8.46 -0.78 9.74
CA MET A 134 8.38 -1.84 8.73
C MET A 134 7.74 -1.32 7.44
N ALA A 135 6.63 -0.58 7.54
CA ALA A 135 6.00 0.05 6.37
C ALA A 135 6.96 1.02 5.67
N ALA A 136 7.65 1.88 6.42
CA ALA A 136 8.69 2.77 5.89
C ALA A 136 9.85 1.96 5.28
N GLY A 137 10.26 0.87 5.92
CA GLY A 137 11.29 -0.03 5.41
C GLY A 137 10.93 -0.69 4.08
N ILE A 138 9.66 -1.06 3.87
CA ILE A 138 9.17 -1.54 2.57
C ILE A 138 9.30 -0.45 1.50
N THR A 139 9.03 0.81 1.85
CA THR A 139 9.18 1.93 0.89
C THR A 139 10.64 2.17 0.53
N LEU A 140 11.54 2.28 1.51
CA LEU A 140 12.95 2.56 1.30
C LEU A 140 13.71 1.35 0.71
N GLY A 141 13.26 0.14 1.04
CA GLY A 141 13.82 -1.13 0.55
C GLY A 141 13.34 -1.51 -0.85
N GLY A 142 12.51 -0.68 -1.48
CA GLY A 142 11.99 -0.90 -2.83
C GLY A 142 13.05 -0.85 -3.93
N GLY A 143 14.22 -0.25 -3.66
CA GLY A 143 15.39 -0.23 -4.54
C GLY A 143 15.63 1.09 -5.26
N ALA A 144 14.62 1.94 -5.46
CA ALA A 144 14.78 3.20 -6.19
C ALA A 144 15.78 4.17 -5.52
N LEU A 145 15.93 4.11 -4.20
CA LEU A 145 16.92 4.93 -3.48
C LEU A 145 18.37 4.49 -3.76
N ALA A 146 18.61 3.20 -4.00
CA ALA A 146 19.94 2.71 -4.38
C ALA A 146 20.31 3.16 -5.80
N ASP A 147 19.31 3.25 -6.68
CA ASP A 147 19.45 3.65 -8.09
C ASP A 147 18.86 5.06 -8.33
N ALA A 148 19.04 5.99 -7.37
CA ALA A 148 18.36 7.29 -7.39
C ALA A 148 18.70 8.16 -8.61
N GLY A 149 19.83 7.92 -9.28
CA GLY A 149 20.17 8.60 -10.54
C GLY A 149 19.23 8.21 -11.69
N ASP A 150 18.78 6.96 -11.70
CA ASP A 150 17.88 6.39 -12.72
C ASP A 150 16.40 6.62 -12.39
N HIS A 151 16.08 6.74 -11.09
CA HIS A 151 14.71 6.88 -10.58
C HIS A 151 14.56 8.06 -9.60
N PRO A 152 14.92 9.30 -9.99
CA PRO A 152 15.06 10.42 -9.07
C PRO A 152 13.74 10.82 -8.41
N VAL A 153 12.63 10.81 -9.17
CA VAL A 153 11.30 11.13 -8.63
C VAL A 153 10.87 10.06 -7.63
N GLN A 154 11.07 8.78 -7.95
CA GLN A 154 10.72 7.69 -7.07
C GLN A 154 11.54 7.70 -5.78
N ALA A 155 12.85 7.96 -5.86
CA ALA A 155 13.70 8.07 -4.68
C ALA A 155 13.22 9.18 -3.71
N VAL A 156 12.77 10.33 -4.25
CA VAL A 156 12.15 11.39 -3.46
C VAL A 156 10.85 10.91 -2.83
N VAL A 157 10.00 10.22 -3.60
CA VAL A 157 8.73 9.68 -3.11
C VAL A 157 8.96 8.65 -2.00
N ASP A 158 9.93 7.75 -2.13
CA ASP A 158 10.29 6.76 -1.10
C ASP A 158 10.62 7.45 0.22
N VAL A 159 11.47 8.49 0.18
CA VAL A 159 11.87 9.25 1.38
C VAL A 159 10.67 10.01 1.97
N VAL A 160 9.89 10.70 1.14
CA VAL A 160 8.72 11.45 1.60
C VAL A 160 7.68 10.53 2.24
N VAL A 161 7.40 9.39 1.62
CA VAL A 161 6.45 8.42 2.16
C VAL A 161 6.97 7.84 3.48
N ALA A 162 8.25 7.44 3.55
CA ALA A 162 8.85 6.96 4.79
C ALA A 162 8.72 7.99 5.93
N LEU A 163 8.97 9.27 5.64
CA LEU A 163 8.80 10.36 6.60
C LEU A 163 7.34 10.53 7.02
N VAL A 164 6.37 10.46 6.09
CA VAL A 164 4.94 10.51 6.43
C VAL A 164 4.55 9.37 7.36
N LEU A 165 5.01 8.14 7.06
CA LEU A 165 4.71 6.96 7.88
C LEU A 165 5.30 7.08 9.30
N VAL A 166 6.53 7.56 9.43
CA VAL A 166 7.26 7.61 10.72
C VAL A 166 6.90 8.85 11.54
N VAL A 167 6.72 10.01 10.91
CA VAL A 167 6.55 11.31 11.58
C VAL A 167 5.09 11.70 11.71
N VAL A 168 4.31 11.56 10.63
CA VAL A 168 2.92 12.07 10.59
C VAL A 168 1.95 11.04 11.18
N LEU A 169 2.05 9.78 10.78
CA LEU A 169 1.12 8.74 11.24
C LEU A 169 1.36 8.29 12.69
N ALA A 170 2.58 8.45 13.20
CA ALA A 170 2.88 8.14 14.59
C ALA A 170 2.19 9.13 15.56
N ARG A 171 1.44 8.57 16.51
CA ARG A 171 0.58 9.30 17.45
C ARG A 171 1.34 10.22 18.39
N ASP A 172 2.50 9.80 18.87
CA ASP A 172 3.27 10.48 19.92
C ASP A 172 4.77 10.44 19.64
N LEU A 173 5.53 11.31 20.33
CA LEU A 173 6.97 11.46 20.14
C LEU A 173 7.75 10.17 20.43
N ARG A 174 7.35 9.40 21.45
CA ARG A 174 8.05 8.16 21.81
C ARG A 174 7.91 7.12 20.69
N THR A 175 6.73 7.01 20.10
CA THR A 175 6.45 6.15 18.95
C THR A 175 7.24 6.61 17.72
N ARG A 176 7.35 7.92 17.46
CA ARG A 176 8.18 8.49 16.38
C ARG A 176 9.65 8.12 16.54
N LEU A 177 10.20 8.23 17.75
CA LEU A 177 11.59 7.89 18.03
C LEU A 177 11.85 6.40 17.79
N TRP A 178 10.96 5.52 18.25
CA TRP A 178 11.06 4.08 17.97
C TRP A 178 10.94 3.78 16.48
N ALA A 179 9.99 4.39 15.79
CA ALA A 179 9.81 4.22 14.36
C ALA A 179 11.07 4.66 13.59
N ALA A 180 11.63 5.84 13.91
CA ALA A 180 12.86 6.32 13.30
C ALA A 180 14.04 5.39 13.57
N ALA A 181 14.25 4.97 14.82
CA ALA A 181 15.34 4.08 15.20
C ALA A 181 15.26 2.70 14.51
N LEU A 182 14.04 2.17 14.32
CA LEU A 182 13.83 0.85 13.74
C LEU A 182 13.73 0.88 12.20
N THR A 183 13.60 2.05 11.57
CA THR A 183 13.42 2.15 10.12
C THR A 183 14.61 1.56 9.37
N LEU A 184 15.84 1.90 9.75
CA LEU A 184 17.04 1.40 9.08
C LEU A 184 17.17 -0.13 9.13
N PRO A 185 17.15 -0.80 10.30
CA PRO A 185 17.28 -2.26 10.35
C PRO A 185 16.11 -2.96 9.65
N LEU A 186 14.89 -2.44 9.77
CA LEU A 186 13.72 -3.03 9.10
C LEU A 186 13.69 -2.77 7.58
N THR A 187 14.38 -1.75 7.08
CA THR A 187 14.61 -1.55 5.64
C THR A 187 15.41 -2.71 5.06
N GLY A 188 16.47 -3.16 5.75
CA GLY A 188 17.25 -4.31 5.32
C GLY A 188 16.41 -5.60 5.27
N VAL A 189 15.59 -5.84 6.30
CA VAL A 189 14.65 -6.98 6.32
C VAL A 189 13.64 -6.88 5.17
N ALA A 190 13.05 -5.70 4.98
CA ALA A 190 12.07 -5.48 3.92
C ALA A 190 12.67 -5.69 2.52
N ALA A 191 13.89 -5.19 2.28
CA ALA A 191 14.59 -5.39 1.01
C ALA A 191 14.80 -6.88 0.70
N VAL A 192 15.21 -7.68 1.69
CA VAL A 192 15.35 -9.14 1.53
C VAL A 192 14.01 -9.80 1.20
N LEU A 193 12.96 -9.47 1.94
CA LEU A 193 11.62 -10.04 1.71
C LEU A 193 11.05 -9.64 0.34
N LEU A 194 11.28 -8.40 -0.11
CA LEU A 194 10.88 -7.93 -1.43
C LEU A 194 11.68 -8.63 -2.53
N GLY A 195 12.96 -8.90 -2.32
CA GLY A 195 13.78 -9.72 -3.23
C GLY A 195 13.20 -11.12 -3.40
N LEU A 196 12.93 -11.81 -2.28
CA LEU A 196 12.29 -13.13 -2.30
C LEU A 196 10.92 -13.12 -2.99
N LEU A 197 10.12 -12.07 -2.77
CA LEU A 197 8.83 -11.93 -3.44
C LEU A 197 8.99 -11.77 -4.95
N ARG A 198 9.96 -10.97 -5.42
CA ARG A 198 10.28 -10.82 -6.85
C ARG A 198 10.67 -12.16 -7.45
N ASP A 199 11.56 -12.90 -6.81
CA ASP A 199 12.00 -14.22 -7.27
C ASP A 199 10.84 -15.22 -7.39
N LEU A 200 9.87 -15.16 -6.46
CA LEU A 200 8.68 -16.01 -6.48
C LEU A 200 7.67 -15.65 -7.59
N LEU A 201 7.55 -14.37 -7.91
CA LEU A 201 6.61 -13.88 -8.94
C LEU A 201 7.16 -14.05 -10.36
N GLY A 202 8.49 -14.18 -10.49
CA GLY A 202 9.23 -14.31 -11.75
C GLY A 202 9.01 -13.11 -12.64
#